data_AF-A0A4P8RQ53-F1
#
_entry.id   AF-A0A4P8RQ53-F1
#
_cell.length_a   1.000
_cell.length_b   1.000
_cell.length_c   1.000
_cell.angle_alpha   90.00
_cell.angle_beta   90.00
_cell.angle_gamma   90.00
#
_symmetry.space_group_name_H-M   'P 1'
#
loop_
_entity.id
_entity.type
_entity.pdbx_description
1 polymer ?
#
loop_
_entity_poly.entity_id
_entity_poly.type
_entity_poly.pdbx_seq_one_letter_code
_entity_poly.pdbx_strand_id
1 'polypeptide(L)'
;MRDDFDYDDDNLDYNFDDDEDDDDFGMTFEEDLYLMIREKLRDTVQEFKTQYPVLKKLESSLSSFKVNAKNTDDAKFYPLAAKLLSEHIKPLTEESEEIEEIYENLQADIARFKNQRAHGHEGELYLSK
;
A
#
# COMPACT_ATOMS: atom_id res chain seq x y z
N MET A 1 -57.90 -1.37 -22.24
CA MET A 1 -57.83 -2.79 -21.82
C MET A 1 -56.34 -3.13 -21.89
N ARG A 2 -55.68 -3.26 -20.73
CA ARG A 2 -55.30 -4.55 -20.11
C ARG A 2 -54.39 -5.36 -21.04
N ASP A 3 -53.10 -5.44 -20.68
CA ASP A 3 -52.39 -6.68 -20.25
C ASP A 3 -51.89 -7.41 -21.52
N ASP A 4 -50.76 -8.07 -21.61
CA ASP A 4 -49.60 -8.38 -20.78
C ASP A 4 -48.67 -9.19 -21.71
N PHE A 5 -47.37 -9.24 -21.40
CA PHE A 5 -46.46 -10.34 -21.78
C PHE A 5 -46.18 -10.62 -23.27
N ASP A 6 -45.09 -10.03 -23.79
CA ASP A 6 -44.25 -10.71 -24.77
C ASP A 6 -43.10 -11.39 -24.00
N TYR A 7 -43.33 -12.66 -23.63
CA TYR A 7 -42.25 -13.60 -23.35
C TYR A 7 -41.73 -14.07 -24.71
N ASP A 8 -40.61 -13.50 -25.17
CA ASP A 8 -39.80 -14.17 -26.19
C ASP A 8 -38.64 -14.86 -25.47
N ASP A 9 -38.91 -16.14 -25.24
CA ASP A 9 -38.06 -17.19 -24.70
C ASP A 9 -36.95 -17.52 -25.72
N ASP A 10 -36.04 -16.57 -25.94
CA ASP A 10 -34.84 -16.79 -26.72
C ASP A 10 -33.65 -17.03 -25.79
N ASN A 11 -33.64 -18.25 -25.26
CA ASN A 11 -32.45 -19.10 -25.20
C ASN A 11 -31.20 -18.45 -24.55
N LEU A 12 -31.35 -18.00 -23.30
CA LEU A 12 -30.22 -17.77 -22.40
C LEU A 12 -29.58 -19.13 -22.08
N ASP A 13 -28.69 -19.55 -22.97
CA ASP A 13 -27.72 -20.60 -22.74
C ASP A 13 -26.89 -20.17 -21.52
N TYR A 14 -27.32 -20.65 -20.35
CA TYR A 14 -26.57 -20.60 -19.10
C TYR A 14 -25.34 -21.51 -19.27
N ASN A 15 -24.38 -21.09 -20.09
CA ASN A 15 -22.98 -21.39 -19.84
C ASN A 15 -22.54 -20.50 -18.68
N PHE A 16 -23.02 -20.87 -17.49
CA PHE A 16 -22.24 -20.74 -16.26
C PHE A 16 -21.07 -21.73 -16.40
N ASP A 17 -20.08 -21.39 -17.24
CA ASP A 17 -18.69 -21.52 -16.80
C ASP A 17 -18.60 -20.37 -15.78
N ASP A 18 -18.77 -20.60 -14.48
CA ASP A 18 -17.80 -21.28 -13.61
C ASP A 18 -16.35 -20.81 -13.84
N ASP A 19 -16.18 -19.58 -14.34
CA ASP A 19 -15.04 -18.77 -13.96
C ASP A 19 -15.41 -18.04 -12.64
N GLU A 20 -15.64 -18.85 -11.59
CA GLU A 20 -15.17 -18.52 -10.24
C GLU A 20 -13.63 -18.46 -10.28
N ASP A 21 -13.06 -17.53 -11.05
CA ASP A 21 -11.81 -16.89 -10.65
C ASP A 21 -12.20 -15.74 -9.73
N ASP A 22 -12.78 -16.11 -8.58
CA ASP A 22 -12.64 -15.36 -7.35
C ASP A 22 -11.12 -15.30 -7.09
N ASP A 23 -10.46 -14.34 -7.74
CA ASP A 23 -9.12 -13.86 -7.41
C ASP A 23 -9.15 -13.16 -6.02
N ASP A 24 -9.95 -13.69 -5.09
CA ASP A 24 -9.80 -13.57 -3.65
C ASP A 24 -8.60 -14.42 -3.21
N PHE A 25 -7.47 -14.25 -3.91
CA PHE A 25 -6.15 -14.57 -3.38
C PHE A 25 -5.91 -13.57 -2.26
N GLY A 26 -6.54 -13.87 -1.11
CA GLY A 26 -6.61 -13.03 0.05
C GLY A 26 -5.22 -12.52 0.37
N MET A 27 -5.07 -11.20 0.26
CA MET A 27 -3.85 -10.49 0.59
C MET A 27 -3.26 -11.06 1.88
N THR A 28 -2.01 -11.48 1.82
CA THR A 28 -1.37 -12.09 2.99
C THR A 28 -1.23 -11.02 4.08
N PHE A 29 -1.19 -11.44 5.34
CA PHE A 29 -0.97 -10.51 6.46
C PHE A 29 0.26 -9.62 6.26
N GLU A 30 1.30 -10.15 5.62
CA GLU A 30 2.55 -9.45 5.37
C GLU A 30 2.42 -8.42 4.22
N GLU A 31 1.63 -8.73 3.19
CA GLU A 31 1.27 -7.77 2.16
C GLU A 31 0.39 -6.64 2.72
N ASP A 32 -0.56 -6.96 3.60
CA ASP A 32 -1.40 -5.98 4.29
C ASP A 32 -0.57 -5.04 5.18
N LEU A 33 0.36 -5.58 5.98
CA LEU A 33 1.31 -4.77 6.75
C LEU A 33 2.15 -3.85 5.86
N TYR A 34 2.59 -4.33 4.70
CA TYR A 34 3.38 -3.55 3.77
C TYR A 34 2.55 -2.43 3.13
N LEU A 35 1.30 -2.71 2.74
CA LEU A 35 0.40 -1.71 2.21
C LEU A 35 0.07 -0.66 3.26
N MET A 36 -0.17 -1.04 4.50
CA MET A 36 -0.44 -0.11 5.60
C MET A 36 0.67 0.95 5.76
N ILE A 37 1.95 0.54 5.82
CA ILE A 37 3.05 1.51 5.91
C ILE A 37 3.21 2.34 4.62
N ARG A 38 2.91 1.75 3.46
CA ARG A 38 3.05 2.41 2.16
C ARG A 38 1.96 3.45 1.93
N GLU A 39 0.73 3.14 2.33
CA GLU A 39 -0.42 4.05 2.26
C GLU A 39 -0.23 5.20 3.22
N LYS A 40 0.13 4.94 4.48
CA LYS A 40 0.46 5.99 5.45
C LYS A 40 1.55 6.94 4.93
N LEU A 41 2.58 6.39 4.29
CA LEU A 41 3.64 7.19 3.66
C LEU A 41 3.13 8.02 2.48
N ARG A 42 2.30 7.42 1.61
CA ARG A 42 1.68 8.12 0.49
C ARG A 42 0.80 9.27 0.98
N ASP A 43 -0.03 9.02 1.99
CA ASP A 43 -0.98 10.00 2.53
C ASP A 43 -0.22 11.16 3.19
N THR A 44 0.85 10.85 3.93
CA THR A 44 1.75 11.88 4.49
C THR A 44 2.31 12.77 3.40
N VAL A 45 2.78 12.18 2.30
CA VAL A 45 3.30 12.96 1.17
C VAL A 45 2.20 13.77 0.48
N GLN A 46 1.00 13.22 0.27
CA GLN A 46 -0.10 13.95 -0.35
C GLN A 46 -0.54 15.16 0.46
N GLU A 47 -0.63 15.00 1.78
CA GLU A 47 -1.04 16.06 2.69
C GLU A 47 -0.04 17.22 2.68
N PHE A 48 1.25 16.89 2.77
CA PHE A 48 2.28 17.89 3.02
C PHE A 48 3.04 18.40 1.79
N LYS A 49 2.91 17.77 0.61
CA LYS A 49 3.65 18.19 -0.62
C LYS A 49 3.36 19.60 -1.12
N THR A 50 2.23 20.18 -0.70
CA THR A 50 1.88 21.57 -1.02
C THR A 50 2.68 22.57 -0.18
N GLN A 51 2.96 22.21 1.08
CA GLN A 51 3.74 22.99 2.04
C GLN A 51 5.24 22.78 1.85
N TYR A 52 5.64 21.55 1.55
CA TYR A 52 7.04 21.14 1.37
C TYR A 52 7.24 20.59 -0.05
N PRO A 53 7.59 21.43 -1.04
CA PRO A 53 7.76 21.01 -2.43
C PRO A 53 8.80 19.90 -2.65
N VAL A 54 9.75 19.74 -1.72
CA VAL A 54 10.76 18.66 -1.71
C VAL A 54 10.11 17.27 -1.65
N LEU A 55 8.92 17.14 -1.05
CA LEU A 55 8.16 15.90 -0.98
C LEU A 55 7.66 15.42 -2.35
N LYS A 56 7.63 16.26 -3.38
CA LYS A 56 7.30 15.82 -4.76
C LYS A 56 8.33 14.84 -5.31
N LYS A 57 9.60 14.98 -4.91
CA LYS A 57 10.63 13.99 -5.27
C LYS A 57 10.39 12.67 -4.56
N LEU A 58 10.02 12.72 -3.27
CA LEU A 58 9.63 11.53 -2.51
C LEU A 58 8.39 10.86 -3.15
N GLU A 59 7.36 11.61 -3.52
CA GLU A 59 6.18 11.12 -4.26
C GLU A 59 6.56 10.37 -5.54
N SER A 60 7.46 10.97 -6.35
CA SER A 60 7.95 10.38 -7.59
C SER A 60 8.77 9.10 -7.32
N SER A 61 9.58 9.12 -6.25
CA SER A 61 10.37 7.98 -5.80
C SER A 61 9.47 6.81 -5.40
N LEU A 62 8.43 7.07 -4.62
CA LEU A 62 7.45 6.06 -4.18
C LEU A 62 6.60 5.50 -5.32
N SER A 63 6.27 6.34 -6.30
CA SER A 63 5.49 5.94 -7.48
C SER A 63 6.29 5.03 -8.42
N SER A 64 7.61 5.24 -8.49
CA SER A 64 8.51 4.41 -9.31
C SER A 64 8.97 3.14 -8.58
N PHE A 65 8.88 3.11 -7.26
CA PHE A 65 9.22 1.94 -6.47
C PHE A 65 8.21 0.80 -6.66
N LYS A 66 8.72 -0.37 -7.06
CA LYS A 66 7.95 -1.61 -7.18
C LYS A 66 8.71 -2.73 -6.48
N VAL A 67 8.04 -3.42 -5.57
CA VAL A 67 8.58 -4.63 -4.94
C VAL A 67 8.35 -5.79 -5.89
N ASN A 68 9.43 -6.43 -6.34
CA ASN A 68 9.31 -7.67 -7.10
C ASN A 68 9.43 -8.85 -6.12
N ALA A 69 8.29 -9.32 -5.63
CA ALA A 69 8.23 -10.43 -4.67
C ALA A 69 8.14 -11.81 -5.32
N LYS A 70 8.30 -11.90 -6.64
CA LYS A 70 8.32 -13.20 -7.32
C LYS A 70 9.40 -14.07 -6.67
N ASN A 71 8.96 -15.14 -5.98
CA ASN A 71 9.77 -16.09 -5.20
C ASN A 71 10.13 -15.71 -3.75
N THR A 72 9.43 -14.75 -3.12
CA THR A 72 9.60 -14.49 -1.68
C THR A 72 8.54 -15.28 -0.90
N ASP A 73 8.94 -15.99 0.16
CA ASP A 73 7.98 -16.58 1.11
C ASP A 73 7.09 -15.46 1.69
N ASP A 74 5.77 -15.67 1.76
CA ASP A 74 4.82 -14.67 2.27
C ASP A 74 5.25 -14.13 3.65
N ALA A 75 5.65 -15.01 4.57
CA ALA A 75 6.12 -14.66 5.92
C ALA A 75 7.40 -13.79 5.98
N LYS A 76 8.07 -13.59 4.84
CA LYS A 76 9.25 -12.73 4.70
C LYS A 76 8.99 -11.54 3.79
N PHE A 77 7.80 -11.47 3.20
CA PHE A 77 7.43 -10.40 2.27
C PHE A 77 7.54 -9.04 2.96
N TYR A 78 6.90 -8.84 4.10
CA TYR A 78 6.88 -7.53 4.76
C TYR A 78 8.28 -7.06 5.15
N PRO A 79 9.11 -7.86 5.88
CA PRO A 79 10.47 -7.45 6.23
C PRO A 79 11.33 -7.10 5.01
N LEU A 80 11.17 -7.82 3.90
CA LEU A 80 11.90 -7.56 2.67
C LEU A 80 11.41 -6.27 1.99
N ALA A 81 10.11 -6.16 1.77
CA ALA A 81 9.47 -5.05 1.09
C ALA A 81 9.69 -3.72 1.84
N ALA A 82 9.50 -3.73 3.17
CA ALA A 82 9.73 -2.59 4.04
C ALA A 82 11.21 -2.16 4.03
N LYS A 83 12.14 -3.12 4.04
CA LYS A 83 13.58 -2.82 3.93
C LYS A 83 13.93 -2.19 2.59
N LEU A 84 13.46 -2.77 1.48
CA LEU A 84 13.71 -2.24 0.15
C LEU A 84 13.14 -0.83 -0.02
N LEU A 85 11.93 -0.59 0.52
CA LEU A 85 11.33 0.74 0.55
C LEU A 85 12.18 1.73 1.34
N SER A 86 12.61 1.35 2.55
CA SER A 86 13.50 2.15 3.39
C SER A 86 14.80 2.53 2.67
N GLU A 87 15.48 1.54 2.08
CA GLU A 87 16.72 1.78 1.32
C GLU A 87 16.53 2.69 0.11
N HIS A 88 15.35 2.61 -0.54
CA HIS A 88 15.01 3.44 -1.69
C HIS A 88 14.78 4.91 -1.33
N ILE A 89 14.19 5.18 -0.15
CA ILE A 89 13.90 6.56 0.29
C ILE A 89 15.06 7.18 1.08
N LYS A 90 15.94 6.38 1.69
CA LYS A 90 17.05 6.84 2.54
C LYS A 90 17.92 7.94 1.90
N PRO A 91 18.30 7.88 0.61
CA PRO A 91 19.11 8.95 0.01
C PRO A 91 18.41 10.32 -0.02
N LEU A 92 17.08 10.35 0.07
CA LEU A 92 16.31 11.59 0.04
C LEU A 92 16.28 12.31 1.39
N THR A 93 16.66 11.64 2.49
CA THR A 93 16.68 12.26 3.83
C THR A 93 17.72 13.37 3.93
N GLU A 94 18.80 13.29 3.14
CA GLU A 94 19.83 14.33 3.07
C GLU A 94 19.32 15.62 2.42
N GLU A 95 18.17 15.59 1.72
CA GLU A 95 17.63 16.76 1.02
C GLU A 95 16.75 17.66 1.90
N SER A 96 16.17 17.15 3.00
CA SER A 96 15.21 17.90 3.83
C SER A 96 14.96 17.22 5.18
N GLU A 97 14.84 18.05 6.22
CA GLU A 97 14.50 17.61 7.58
C GLU A 97 13.11 16.94 7.64
N GLU A 98 12.17 17.35 6.79
CA GLU A 98 10.84 16.73 6.71
C GLU A 98 10.92 15.31 6.14
N ILE A 99 11.78 15.06 5.15
CA ILE A 99 11.98 13.70 4.62
C ILE A 99 12.71 12.83 5.66
N GLU A 100 13.66 13.41 6.39
CA GLU A 100 14.33 12.73 7.51
C GLU A 100 13.33 12.32 8.59
N GLU A 101 12.45 13.23 9.04
CA GLU A 101 11.41 12.94 10.03
C GLU A 101 10.44 11.84 9.54
N ILE A 102 10.00 11.92 8.29
CA ILE A 102 9.16 10.88 7.67
C ILE A 102 9.88 9.54 7.66
N TYR A 103 11.16 9.52 7.32
CA TYR A 103 11.97 8.30 7.29
C TYR A 103 12.13 7.68 8.68
N GLU A 104 12.43 8.48 9.69
CA GLU A 104 12.59 8.02 11.08
C GLU A 104 11.27 7.42 11.61
N ASN A 105 10.15 8.11 11.39
CA ASN A 105 8.84 7.62 11.81
C ASN A 105 8.42 6.36 11.05
N LEU A 106 8.76 6.25 9.76
CA LEU A 106 8.59 5.00 9.00
C LEU A 106 9.44 3.87 9.59
N GLN A 107 10.71 4.10 9.94
CA GLN A 107 11.55 3.06 10.56
C GLN A 107 10.97 2.58 11.89
N ALA A 108 10.39 3.48 12.68
CA ALA A 108 9.72 3.14 13.93
C ALA A 108 8.52 2.21 13.70
N ASP A 109 7.69 2.47 12.69
CA ASP A 109 6.58 1.59 12.32
C ASP A 109 7.06 0.27 11.72
N ILE A 110 8.14 0.27 10.93
CA ILE A 110 8.74 -0.95 10.40
C ILE A 110 9.18 -1.88 11.55
N ALA A 111 9.86 -1.32 12.54
CA ALA A 111 10.27 -2.04 13.73
C ALA A 111 9.09 -2.50 14.60
N ARG A 112 8.01 -1.70 14.68
CA ARG A 112 6.78 -2.01 15.41
C ARG A 112 6.07 -3.22 14.84
N PHE A 113 5.77 -3.22 13.55
CA PHE A 113 5.03 -4.32 12.94
C PHE A 113 5.85 -5.62 12.93
N LYS A 114 7.18 -5.53 12.91
CA LYS A 114 8.07 -6.68 13.13
C LYS A 114 8.00 -7.23 14.56
N ASN A 115 7.88 -6.35 15.56
CA ASN A 115 7.82 -6.70 16.97
C ASN A 115 6.42 -6.36 17.50
N GLN A 116 5.45 -7.28 17.39
CA GLN A 116 4.04 -7.11 17.81
C GLN A 116 3.80 -6.64 19.28
N ARG A 117 4.86 -6.38 20.05
CA ARG A 117 4.88 -5.82 21.42
C ARG A 117 5.53 -4.44 21.54
N ALA A 118 6.03 -3.86 20.45
CA ALA A 118 6.74 -2.58 20.45
C ALA A 118 5.76 -1.40 20.26
N HIS A 119 6.08 -0.26 20.86
CA HIS A 119 5.44 1.03 20.56
C HIS A 119 6.12 1.60 19.30
N GLY A 120 5.33 1.91 18.25
CA GLY A 120 5.83 2.61 17.05
C GLY A 120 5.21 4.00 16.92
N HIS A 121 5.22 4.57 15.71
CA HIS A 121 4.65 5.91 15.50
C HIS A 121 3.12 5.81 15.48
N GLU A 122 2.47 6.19 16.58
CA GLU A 122 1.01 6.12 16.74
C GLU A 122 0.24 7.17 15.92
N GLY A 123 0.92 8.17 15.35
CA GLY A 123 0.26 9.21 14.55
C GLY A 123 -0.30 8.68 13.23
N GLU A 124 -1.36 9.32 12.73
CA GLU A 124 -2.02 8.99 11.45
C GLU A 124 -1.09 9.19 10.25
N LEU A 125 -0.18 10.17 10.32
CA LEU A 125 0.80 10.50 9.29
C LEU A 125 2.22 10.41 9.87
N TYR A 126 3.24 10.33 9.00
CA TYR A 126 4.65 10.32 9.39
C TYR A 126 5.25 11.71 9.59
N LEU A 127 4.44 12.76 9.44
CA LEU A 127 4.80 14.14 9.71
C LEU A 127 3.67 14.78 10.51
N SER A 128 4.00 15.46 11.61
CA SER A 128 3.00 16.05 12.52
C SER A 128 3.19 17.55 12.73
N LYS A 129 3.97 18.22 11.87
CA LYS A 129 4.27 19.65 11.95
C LYS A 129 3.14 20.53 11.44
#